data_AF-A0A7W2G009-F1
#
_entry.id   AF-A0A7W2G009-F1
#
_cell.length_a   1.000
_cell.length_b   1.000
_cell.length_c   1.000
_cell.angle_alpha   90.00
_cell.angle_beta   90.00
_cell.angle_gamma   90.00
#
_symmetry.space_group_name_H-M   'P 1'
#
loop_
_entity.id
_entity.type
_entity.pdbx_description
1 polymer ?
#
loop_
_entity_poly.entity_id
_entity_poly.type
_entity_poly.pdbx_seq_one_letter_code
_entity_poly.pdbx_strand_id
1 'polypeptide(L)'
;MFEHFQLSDYYGKIIGTIILLILVYILRLIISKLVQKFTTYSVKTDNRSKLIIKYFNTFLNILFVIFLIIVWGVDYTNLFSFVGAAFTFIGVALFAQWSVLSNFTAGVIMFFAFPFKIGDRIRIQDKDFPIEAEIDDIKAFHTILITAEAERISYPNNLFLQKAVVIL
;
A
#
# COMPACT_ATOMS: atom_id res chain seq x y z
N MET A 1 51.33 -20.75 -14.12
CA MET A 1 50.33 -21.11 -13.08
C MET A 1 49.76 -19.85 -12.43
N PHE A 2 49.33 -18.88 -13.24
CA PHE A 2 48.55 -17.70 -12.83
C PHE A 2 47.69 -17.36 -14.04
N GLU A 3 46.74 -18.23 -14.35
CA GLU A 3 45.74 -17.96 -15.37
C GLU A 3 44.86 -16.81 -14.88
N HIS A 4 44.85 -15.72 -15.66
CA HIS A 4 43.82 -14.69 -15.75
C HIS A 4 42.83 -14.59 -14.57
N PHE A 5 43.26 -13.94 -13.49
CA PHE A 5 42.33 -13.39 -12.49
C PHE A 5 41.48 -12.33 -13.21
N GLN A 6 40.24 -12.65 -13.57
CA GLN A 6 39.33 -11.76 -14.30
C GLN A 6 38.89 -10.58 -13.42
N LEU A 7 39.78 -9.59 -13.26
CA LEU A 7 39.52 -8.35 -12.52
C LEU A 7 38.33 -7.56 -13.11
N SER A 8 38.08 -7.71 -14.42
CA SER A 8 36.93 -7.12 -15.14
C SER A 8 35.59 -7.43 -14.47
N ASP A 9 35.44 -8.65 -13.97
CA ASP A 9 34.18 -9.14 -13.42
C ASP A 9 33.89 -8.54 -12.04
N TYR A 10 34.94 -8.20 -11.28
CA TYR A 10 34.81 -7.54 -9.99
C TYR A 10 34.50 -6.04 -10.12
N TYR A 11 35.05 -5.36 -11.12
CA TYR A 11 34.74 -3.95 -11.35
C TYR A 11 33.24 -3.74 -11.62
N GLY A 12 32.62 -4.61 -12.43
CA GLY A 12 31.17 -4.58 -12.67
C GLY A 12 30.35 -4.74 -11.38
N LYS A 13 30.72 -5.69 -10.52
CA LYS A 13 30.04 -5.94 -9.23
C LYS A 13 30.19 -4.77 -8.26
N ILE A 14 31.37 -4.16 -8.19
CA ILE A 14 31.65 -3.00 -7.35
C ILE A 14 30.85 -1.80 -7.83
N ILE A 15 30.86 -1.51 -9.14
CA ILE A 15 30.08 -0.42 -9.73
C ILE A 15 28.59 -0.63 -9.48
N GLY A 16 28.08 -1.85 -9.71
CA GLY A 16 26.68 -2.21 -9.44
C GLY A 16 26.30 -2.00 -7.97
N THR A 17 27.18 -2.37 -7.04
CA THR A 17 26.96 -2.16 -5.60
C THR A 17 26.93 -0.66 -5.24
N ILE A 18 27.82 0.14 -5.82
CA ILE A 18 27.85 1.60 -5.60
C ILE A 18 26.57 2.24 -6.15
N ILE A 19 26.15 1.88 -7.36
CA ILE A 19 24.90 2.35 -7.96
C ILE A 19 23.72 2.00 -7.06
N LEU A 20 23.65 0.75 -6.58
CA LEU A 20 22.59 0.29 -5.68
C LEU A 20 22.56 1.07 -4.35
N LEU A 21 23.72 1.34 -3.75
CA LEU A 21 23.83 2.16 -2.54
C LEU A 21 23.33 3.59 -2.77
N ILE A 22 23.74 4.22 -3.87
CA ILE A 22 23.29 5.56 -4.25
C ILE A 22 21.77 5.58 -4.46
N LEU A 23 21.24 4.59 -5.18
CA LEU A 23 19.80 4.47 -5.43
C LEU A 23 19.00 4.35 -4.13
N VAL A 24 19.39 3.45 -3.22
CA VAL A 24 18.72 3.28 -1.92
C VAL A 24 18.81 4.55 -1.08
N TYR A 25 19.96 5.22 -1.07
CA TYR A 25 20.13 6.49 -0.38
C TYR A 25 19.19 7.57 -0.92
N ILE A 26 19.12 7.76 -2.24
CA ILE A 26 18.22 8.71 -2.90
C ILE A 26 16.77 8.39 -2.58
N LEU A 27 16.36 7.12 -2.67
CA LEU A 27 14.99 6.68 -2.36
C LEU A 27 14.61 7.00 -0.91
N ARG A 28 15.51 6.79 0.06
CA ARG A 28 15.26 7.14 1.48
C ARG A 28 15.06 8.64 1.67
N LEU A 29 15.83 9.48 0.96
CA LEU A 29 15.66 10.93 0.99
C LEU A 29 14.31 11.35 0.42
N ILE A 30 13.91 10.79 -0.73
CA ILE A 30 12.63 11.07 -1.36
C ILE A 30 11.48 10.68 -0.44
N ILE A 31 11.49 9.46 0.10
CA ILE A 31 10.45 8.96 1.01
C ILE A 31 10.35 9.84 2.26
N SER A 32 11.48 10.18 2.89
CA SER A 32 11.49 11.02 4.08
C SER A 32 10.90 12.40 3.81
N LYS A 33 11.26 13.02 2.67
CA LYS A 33 10.70 14.31 2.25
C LYS A 33 9.21 14.24 1.95
N LEU A 34 8.75 13.20 1.24
CA LEU A 34 7.34 13.00 0.92
C LEU A 34 6.53 12.86 2.22
N VAL A 35 6.94 11.95 3.11
CA VAL A 35 6.25 11.72 4.37
C VAL A 35 6.20 13.00 5.21
N GLN A 36 7.32 13.72 5.34
CA GLN A 36 7.35 14.99 6.08
C GLN A 36 6.40 16.02 5.49
N LYS A 37 6.38 16.18 4.15
CA LYS A 37 5.48 17.10 3.47
C LYS A 37 4.01 16.79 3.75
N PHE A 38 3.62 15.51 3.77
CA PHE A 38 2.25 15.12 4.11
C PHE A 38 1.90 15.35 5.59
N THR A 39 2.90 15.38 6.47
CA THR A 39 2.67 15.45 7.91
C THR A 39 2.63 16.88 8.43
N THR A 40 3.30 17.84 7.77
CA THR A 40 3.18 19.27 8.09
C THR A 40 1.74 19.80 7.96
N TYR A 41 0.89 19.15 7.16
CA TYR A 41 -0.53 19.50 7.02
C TYR A 41 -1.43 18.97 8.15
N SER A 42 -0.92 18.16 9.09
CA SER A 42 -1.75 17.51 10.11
C SER A 42 -1.08 17.55 11.49
N VAL A 43 -1.66 18.33 12.40
CA VAL A 43 -1.14 18.72 13.73
C VAL A 43 -0.90 17.55 14.71
N LYS A 44 -1.27 16.30 14.36
CA LYS A 44 -1.17 15.09 15.24
C LYS A 44 -0.20 14.02 14.73
N THR A 45 0.75 14.35 13.87
CA THR A 45 1.40 13.36 12.99
C THR A 45 2.73 12.77 13.42
N ASP A 46 3.48 13.35 14.37
CA ASP A 46 4.89 13.00 14.57
C ASP A 46 5.18 11.50 14.78
N ASN A 47 4.33 10.79 15.53
CA ASN A 47 4.52 9.35 15.74
C ASN A 47 4.14 8.51 14.51
N ARG A 48 3.14 8.93 13.73
CA ARG A 48 2.70 8.20 12.53
C ARG A 48 3.73 8.35 11.39
N SER A 49 4.27 9.55 11.21
CA SER A 49 5.32 9.83 10.22
C SER A 49 6.56 8.97 10.45
N LYS A 50 7.01 8.88 11.70
CA LYS A 50 8.16 8.07 12.11
C LYS A 50 7.94 6.59 11.84
N LEU A 51 6.73 6.07 12.11
CA LEU A 51 6.39 4.68 11.82
C LEU A 51 6.41 4.39 10.31
N ILE A 52 5.82 5.28 9.50
CA ILE A 52 5.81 5.13 8.04
C ILE A 52 7.25 5.09 7.50
N ILE A 53 8.09 6.07 7.88
CA ILE A 53 9.50 6.10 7.46
C ILE A 53 10.24 4.84 7.91
N LYS A 54 9.99 4.36 9.13
CA LYS A 54 10.59 3.12 9.65
C LYS A 54 10.22 1.92 8.78
N TYR A 55 8.94 1.74 8.44
CA TYR A 55 8.50 0.61 7.62
C TYR A 55 9.09 0.66 6.21
N PHE A 56 9.12 1.83 5.56
CA PHE A 56 9.74 1.98 4.25
C PHE A 56 11.24 1.73 4.28
N ASN A 57 11.96 2.20 5.30
CA ASN A 57 13.39 1.94 5.44
C ASN A 57 13.67 0.45 5.64
N THR A 58 12.88 -0.25 6.47
CA THR A 58 12.98 -1.71 6.64
C THR A 58 12.74 -2.43 5.31
N PHE A 59 11.72 -2.03 4.56
CA PHE A 59 11.42 -2.62 3.26
C PHE A 59 12.57 -2.41 2.25
N LEU A 60 13.10 -1.19 2.15
CA LEU A 60 14.26 -0.89 1.30
C LEU A 60 15.52 -1.68 1.71
N ASN A 61 15.72 -1.95 3.00
CA ASN A 61 16.83 -2.78 3.47
C ASN A 61 16.71 -4.22 2.98
N ILE A 62 15.51 -4.79 3.05
CA ILE A 62 15.25 -6.14 2.55
C ILE A 62 15.54 -6.20 1.04
N LEU A 63 15.01 -5.24 0.27
CA LEU A 63 15.29 -5.15 -1.17
C LEU A 63 16.78 -4.98 -1.45
N PHE A 64 17.47 -4.11 -0.71
CA PHE A 64 18.91 -3.90 -0.87
C PHE A 64 19.69 -5.20 -0.70
N VAL A 65 19.40 -6.00 0.34
CA VAL A 65 20.07 -7.29 0.58
C VAL A 65 19.79 -8.26 -0.57
N ILE A 66 18.54 -8.36 -1.04
CA ILE A 66 18.17 -9.22 -2.17
C ILE A 66 18.97 -8.83 -3.43
N PHE A 67 18.98 -7.54 -3.78
CA PHE A 67 19.73 -7.07 -4.95
C PHE A 67 21.24 -7.18 -4.78
N LEU A 68 21.78 -7.03 -3.58
CA LEU A 68 23.19 -7.24 -3.30
C LEU A 68 23.59 -8.70 -3.61
N ILE A 69 22.81 -9.67 -3.14
CA ILE A 69 23.01 -11.10 -3.45
C ILE A 69 22.97 -11.31 -4.97
N ILE A 70 22.03 -10.65 -5.66
CA ILE A 70 21.92 -10.67 -7.13
C ILE A 70 23.13 -10.04 -7.82
N VAL A 71 23.73 -8.96 -7.31
CA VAL A 71 24.92 -8.37 -7.95
C VAL A 71 26.14 -9.27 -7.81
N TRP A 72 26.28 -9.98 -6.69
CA TRP A 72 27.55 -10.64 -6.34
C TRP A 72 27.77 -12.04 -6.91
N GLY A 73 26.80 -12.63 -7.58
CA GLY A 73 27.00 -13.94 -8.23
C GLY A 73 26.73 -15.13 -7.34
N VAL A 74 26.10 -14.95 -6.16
CA VAL A 74 25.83 -16.08 -5.26
C VAL A 74 24.87 -17.02 -5.98
N ASP A 75 25.25 -18.30 -6.12
CA ASP A 75 24.56 -19.31 -6.94
C ASP A 75 23.03 -19.17 -6.94
N TYR A 76 22.49 -18.71 -8.07
CA TYR A 76 21.09 -18.32 -8.23
C TYR A 76 20.16 -19.48 -8.53
N THR A 77 20.70 -20.69 -8.71
CA THR A 77 19.91 -21.89 -9.01
C THR A 77 18.84 -22.11 -7.93
N ASN A 78 19.14 -21.71 -6.68
CA ASN A 78 18.21 -21.73 -5.56
C ASN A 78 17.51 -20.39 -5.31
N LEU A 79 17.98 -19.28 -5.88
CA LEU A 79 17.41 -17.95 -5.66
C LEU A 79 16.01 -17.83 -6.28
N PHE A 80 15.79 -18.33 -7.50
CA PHE A 80 14.46 -18.32 -8.12
C PHE A 80 13.44 -19.11 -7.30
N SER A 81 13.84 -20.26 -6.75
CA SER A 81 13.00 -21.06 -5.84
C SER A 81 12.67 -20.29 -4.56
N PHE A 82 13.65 -19.61 -3.96
CA PHE A 82 13.45 -18.78 -2.78
C PHE A 82 12.54 -17.57 -3.05
N VAL A 83 12.78 -16.87 -4.16
CA VAL A 83 11.95 -15.73 -4.60
C VAL A 83 10.53 -16.19 -4.89
N GLY A 84 10.35 -17.31 -5.58
CA GLY A 84 9.04 -17.92 -5.82
C GLY A 84 8.31 -18.26 -4.53
N ALA A 85 8.99 -18.88 -3.56
CA ALA A 85 8.42 -19.14 -2.24
C ALA A 85 8.03 -17.84 -1.51
N ALA A 86 8.89 -16.82 -1.53
CA ALA A 86 8.59 -15.51 -0.94
C ALA A 86 7.37 -14.85 -1.59
N PHE A 87 7.25 -14.90 -2.92
CA PHE A 87 6.07 -14.40 -3.63
C PHE A 87 4.80 -15.17 -3.24
N THR A 88 4.88 -16.50 -3.10
CA THR A 88 3.76 -17.31 -2.61
C THR A 88 3.33 -16.87 -1.21
N PHE A 89 4.27 -16.70 -0.27
CA PHE A 89 3.95 -16.20 1.08
C PHE A 89 3.34 -14.80 1.06
N ILE A 90 3.87 -13.90 0.24
CA ILE A 90 3.30 -12.55 0.06
C ILE A 90 1.87 -12.65 -0.50
N GLY A 91 1.65 -13.50 -1.52
CA GLY A 91 0.33 -13.73 -2.09
C GLY A 91 -0.68 -14.25 -1.05
N VAL A 92 -0.28 -15.23 -0.24
CA VAL A 92 -1.10 -15.74 0.87
C VAL A 92 -1.35 -14.66 1.93
N ALA A 93 -0.36 -13.85 2.26
CA ALA A 93 -0.52 -12.75 3.21
C ALA A 93 -1.48 -11.66 2.68
N LEU A 94 -1.40 -11.34 1.38
CA LEU A 94 -2.34 -10.42 0.73
C LEU A 94 -3.76 -10.99 0.71
N PHE A 95 -3.91 -12.28 0.45
CA PHE A 95 -5.19 -12.97 0.55
C PHE A 95 -5.75 -12.95 1.98
N ALA A 96 -4.91 -13.14 2.99
CA ALA A 96 -5.32 -12.98 4.39
C ALA A 96 -5.76 -11.52 4.71
N GLN A 97 -5.25 -10.54 3.97
CA GLN A 97 -5.63 -9.12 4.06
C GLN A 97 -6.67 -8.71 3.00
N TRP A 98 -7.42 -9.67 2.44
CA TRP A 98 -8.40 -9.44 1.36
C TRP A 98 -9.35 -8.27 1.62
N SER A 99 -9.75 -8.06 2.88
CA SER A 99 -10.65 -6.97 3.27
C SER A 99 -10.12 -5.58 2.88
N VAL A 100 -8.81 -5.32 3.02
CA VAL A 100 -8.22 -4.02 2.68
C VAL A 100 -8.31 -3.77 1.17
N LEU A 101 -7.95 -4.78 0.37
CA LEU A 101 -8.01 -4.69 -1.08
C LEU A 101 -9.47 -4.60 -1.58
N SER A 102 -10.36 -5.38 -0.99
CA SER A 102 -11.79 -5.38 -1.29
C SER A 102 -12.42 -4.00 -1.03
N ASN A 103 -12.10 -3.35 0.09
CA ASN A 103 -12.57 -2.00 0.39
C ASN A 103 -11.99 -0.94 -0.55
N PHE A 104 -10.72 -1.04 -0.90
CA PHE A 104 -10.09 -0.14 -1.87
C PHE A 104 -10.75 -0.23 -3.25
N THR A 105 -10.87 -1.44 -3.79
CA THR A 105 -11.51 -1.69 -5.09
C THR A 105 -12.96 -1.23 -5.09
N ALA A 106 -13.70 -1.51 -4.01
CA ALA A 106 -15.06 -1.01 -3.85
C ALA A 106 -15.11 0.53 -3.83
N GLY A 107 -14.19 1.20 -3.15
CA GLY A 107 -14.10 2.67 -3.16
C GLY A 107 -13.85 3.25 -4.55
N VAL A 108 -12.96 2.64 -5.34
CA VAL A 108 -12.71 3.04 -6.74
C VAL A 108 -13.96 2.87 -7.60
N ILE A 109 -14.62 1.70 -7.51
CA ILE A 109 -15.88 1.45 -8.22
C ILE A 109 -16.94 2.46 -7.80
N MET A 110 -17.02 2.73 -6.50
CA MET A 110 -18.00 3.64 -5.96
C MET A 110 -17.81 5.07 -6.49
N PHE A 111 -16.57 5.53 -6.57
CA PHE A 111 -16.26 6.87 -7.05
C PHE A 111 -16.56 7.06 -8.54
N PHE A 112 -16.33 6.05 -9.37
CA PHE A 112 -16.45 6.18 -10.84
C PHE A 112 -17.77 5.67 -11.43
N ALA A 113 -18.40 4.69 -10.80
CA ALA A 113 -19.47 3.91 -11.42
C ALA A 113 -20.70 3.71 -10.52
N PHE A 114 -20.69 4.17 -9.27
CA PHE A 114 -21.87 4.06 -8.42
C PHE A 114 -22.95 5.02 -8.90
N PRO A 115 -24.23 4.60 -8.86
CA PRO A 115 -25.33 5.45 -9.27
C PRO A 115 -25.60 6.61 -8.30
N PHE A 116 -25.02 6.57 -7.09
CA PHE A 116 -25.24 7.58 -6.04
C PHE A 116 -24.04 8.52 -5.91
N LYS A 117 -24.33 9.78 -5.60
CA LYS A 117 -23.36 10.87 -5.51
C LYS A 117 -23.24 11.39 -4.09
N ILE A 118 -22.14 12.10 -3.84
CA ILE A 118 -21.98 12.90 -2.61
C ILE A 118 -23.12 13.92 -2.56
N GLY A 119 -23.79 14.01 -1.41
CA GLY A 119 -24.99 14.82 -1.16
C GLY A 119 -26.31 14.07 -1.37
N ASP A 120 -26.31 12.86 -1.94
CA ASP A 120 -27.55 12.08 -2.06
C ASP A 120 -27.98 11.55 -0.69
N ARG A 121 -29.28 11.71 -0.38
CA ARG A 121 -29.90 11.07 0.77
C ARG A 121 -30.34 9.66 0.37
N ILE A 122 -29.92 8.68 1.15
CA ILE A 122 -30.12 7.27 0.84
C ILE A 122 -30.68 6.51 2.03
N ARG A 123 -31.36 5.41 1.75
CA ARG A 123 -31.73 4.37 2.69
C ARG A 123 -31.02 3.07 2.31
N ILE A 124 -30.12 2.60 3.16
CA ILE A 124 -29.46 1.31 3.02
C ILE A 124 -30.42 0.23 3.50
N GLN A 125 -30.74 -0.71 2.61
CA GLN A 125 -31.64 -1.84 2.87
C GLN A 125 -30.86 -2.96 3.56
N ASP A 126 -30.45 -2.71 4.80
CA ASP A 126 -29.85 -3.71 5.66
C ASP A 126 -30.89 -4.18 6.70
N LYS A 127 -31.06 -5.50 6.82
CA LYS A 127 -32.07 -6.08 7.72
C LYS A 127 -31.67 -5.91 9.19
N ASP A 128 -30.38 -5.94 9.47
CA ASP A 128 -29.85 -5.88 10.83
C ASP A 128 -29.77 -4.44 11.33
N PHE A 129 -29.43 -3.50 10.43
CA PHE A 129 -29.25 -2.09 10.73
C PHE A 129 -29.70 -1.20 9.55
N PRO A 130 -31.00 -0.93 9.40
CA PRO A 130 -31.47 -0.01 8.38
C PRO A 130 -30.95 1.40 8.69
N ILE A 131 -30.19 1.99 7.76
CA ILE A 131 -29.59 3.31 7.92
C ILE A 131 -30.17 4.24 6.86
N GLU A 132 -30.71 5.37 7.30
CA GLU A 132 -31.01 6.51 6.45
C GLU A 132 -29.99 7.61 6.70
N ALA A 133 -29.27 8.02 5.66
CA ALA A 133 -28.19 8.99 5.79
C ALA A 133 -27.92 9.69 4.45
N GLU A 134 -27.27 10.84 4.52
CA GLU A 134 -26.69 11.54 3.38
C GLU A 134 -25.24 11.06 3.16
N ILE A 135 -24.83 10.91 1.90
CA ILE A 135 -23.43 10.59 1.54
C ILE A 135 -22.58 11.86 1.68
N ASP A 136 -21.76 11.95 2.72
CA ASP A 136 -20.86 13.09 2.97
C ASP A 136 -19.59 13.01 2.10
N ASP A 137 -18.96 11.84 2.04
CA ASP A 137 -17.69 11.66 1.33
C ASP A 137 -17.43 10.19 0.99
N ILE A 138 -16.86 9.90 -0.19
CA ILE A 138 -16.44 8.56 -0.60
C ILE A 138 -14.92 8.49 -0.55
N LYS A 139 -14.37 7.88 0.50
CA LYS A 139 -12.92 7.70 0.65
C LYS A 139 -12.48 6.36 0.08
N ALA A 140 -11.16 6.19 -0.04
CA ALA A 140 -10.57 4.99 -0.62
C ALA A 140 -11.04 3.68 0.04
N PHE A 141 -11.22 3.64 1.37
CA PHE A 141 -11.55 2.41 2.10
C PHE A 141 -12.92 2.40 2.78
N HIS A 142 -13.57 3.55 2.91
CA HIS A 142 -14.86 3.69 3.56
C HIS A 142 -15.59 4.93 3.03
N THR A 143 -16.90 4.93 3.15
CA THR A 143 -17.78 6.05 2.85
C THR A 143 -18.24 6.67 4.15
N ILE A 144 -18.25 7.99 4.22
CA ILE A 144 -18.78 8.73 5.34
C ILE A 144 -20.25 9.04 5.06
N LEU A 145 -21.09 8.68 6.02
CA LEU A 145 -22.53 8.92 6.00
C LEU A 145 -22.90 9.84 7.16
N ILE A 146 -23.84 10.75 6.95
CA ILE A 146 -24.38 11.62 8.00
C ILE A 146 -25.88 11.36 8.15
N THR A 147 -26.32 10.97 9.35
CA THR A 147 -27.74 10.72 9.64
C THR A 147 -28.51 12.03 9.87
N ALA A 148 -29.83 11.94 9.98
CA ALA A 148 -30.67 13.10 10.30
C ALA A 148 -30.38 13.68 11.70
N GLU A 149 -29.87 12.85 12.61
CA GLU A 149 -29.42 13.20 13.97
C GLU A 149 -27.98 13.75 13.98
N ALA A 150 -27.39 14.02 12.81
CA ALA A 150 -26.02 14.49 12.61
C ALA A 150 -24.94 13.51 13.12
N GLU A 151 -25.25 12.22 13.21
CA GLU A 151 -24.25 11.20 13.50
C GLU A 151 -23.38 10.92 12.28
N ARG A 152 -22.06 10.86 12.48
CA ARG A 152 -21.09 10.61 11.42
C ARG A 152 -20.66 9.15 11.42
N ILE A 153 -21.15 8.39 10.45
CA ILE A 153 -20.93 6.94 10.33
C ILE A 153 -19.87 6.67 9.28
N SER A 154 -18.84 5.89 9.63
CA SER A 154 -17.85 5.39 8.69
C SER A 154 -18.25 3.99 8.21
N TYR A 155 -18.77 3.88 7.00
CA TYR A 155 -19.27 2.63 6.44
C TYR A 155 -18.23 2.00 5.49
N PRO A 156 -17.77 0.75 5.70
CA PRO A 156 -16.81 0.09 4.82
C PRO A 156 -17.33 -0.02 3.39
N ASN A 157 -16.52 0.40 2.40
CA ASN A 157 -16.96 0.45 1.00
C ASN A 157 -17.39 -0.92 0.47
N ASN A 158 -16.69 -2.00 0.86
CA ASN A 158 -17.04 -3.32 0.35
C ASN A 158 -18.41 -3.80 0.85
N LEU A 159 -18.80 -3.42 2.07
CA LEU A 159 -20.10 -3.73 2.63
C LEU A 159 -21.13 -2.88 1.93
N PHE A 160 -20.86 -1.58 1.74
CA PHE A 160 -21.84 -0.67 1.15
C PHE A 160 -22.20 -1.07 -0.28
N LEU A 161 -21.19 -1.40 -1.09
CA LEU A 161 -21.36 -1.85 -2.47
C LEU A 161 -22.19 -3.13 -2.60
N GLN A 162 -22.26 -3.95 -1.54
CA GLN A 162 -23.01 -5.22 -1.52
C GLN A 162 -24.45 -5.08 -1.01
N LYS A 163 -24.83 -3.91 -0.47
CA LYS A 163 -26.19 -3.67 0.03
C LYS A 163 -27.08 -3.09 -1.07
N ALA A 164 -28.37 -3.42 -1.01
CA ALA A 164 -29.37 -2.68 -1.78
C ALA A 164 -29.58 -1.30 -1.15
N VAL A 165 -29.78 -0.28 -1.98
CA VAL A 165 -29.86 1.12 -1.55
C VAL A 165 -30.99 1.80 -2.32
N VAL A 166 -31.76 2.63 -1.62
CA VAL A 166 -32.82 3.45 -2.20
C VAL A 166 -32.41 4.92 -2.06
N ILE A 167 -32.53 5.71 -3.12
CA ILE A 167 -32.41 7.18 -3.07
C ILE A 167 -33.74 7.74 -2.55
N LEU A 168 -33.67 8.69 -1.62
CA LEU A 168 -34.82 9.35 -0.99
C LEU A 168 -35.11 10.73 -1.60
#